data_AF-A0AAV0HHM2-F1
#
_entry.id   AF-A0AAV0HHM2-F1
#
_cell.length_a   1.000
_cell.length_b   1.000
_cell.length_c   1.000
_cell.angle_alpha   90.00
_cell.angle_beta   90.00
_cell.angle_gamma   90.00
#
_symmetry.space_group_name_H-M   'P 1'
#
loop_
_entity.id
_entity.type
_entity.pdbx_description
1 polymer ?
#
loop_
_entity_poly.entity_id
_entity_poly.type
_entity_poly.pdbx_seq_one_letter_code
_entity_poly.pdbx_strand_id
1 'polypeptide(L)'
;MSHKVIFWALVIAVAAVAITPSAVLATKITVGGDKGWTKGFDYQGWAQGTKFHAGDKLFFTYPKGVHNVYKVNQKQFQNCDITSATKKYTSGGDTITLKRGTSWFICGVGDHCKNGQKLVVNVK
;
A
#
# COMPACT_ATOMS: atom_id res chain seq x y z
N MET A 1 38.29 -43.46 33.88
CA MET A 1 37.81 -42.07 33.72
C MET A 1 38.28 -41.55 32.37
N SER A 2 37.48 -40.69 31.75
CA SER A 2 37.93 -39.72 30.73
C SER A 2 37.92 -40.17 29.25
N HIS A 3 37.48 -39.23 28.43
CA HIS A 3 37.56 -39.12 26.96
C HIS A 3 36.41 -39.64 26.08
N LYS A 4 35.86 -40.84 26.22
CA LYS A 4 34.84 -41.32 25.25
C LYS A 4 33.41 -40.75 25.44
N VAL A 5 33.02 -40.45 26.68
CA VAL A 5 31.67 -39.90 26.97
C VAL A 5 31.58 -38.40 26.62
N ILE A 6 32.73 -37.71 26.56
CA ILE A 6 32.82 -36.27 26.30
C ILE A 6 32.67 -35.97 24.80
N PHE A 7 33.10 -36.88 23.92
CA PHE A 7 33.01 -36.68 22.47
C PHE A 7 31.59 -36.80 21.89
N TRP A 8 30.69 -37.54 22.56
CA TRP A 8 29.28 -37.61 22.15
C TRP A 8 28.44 -36.46 22.69
N ALA A 9 28.95 -35.72 23.69
CA ALA A 9 28.25 -34.58 24.30
C ALA A 9 28.45 -33.25 23.54
N LEU A 10 29.27 -33.23 22.48
CA LEU A 10 29.67 -31.98 21.80
C LEU A 10 28.98 -31.70 20.46
N VAL A 11 28.06 -32.54 19.97
CA VAL A 11 27.48 -32.35 18.62
C VAL A 11 25.98 -32.00 18.61
N ILE A 12 25.32 -31.86 19.76
CA ILE A 12 23.91 -31.43 19.80
C ILE A 12 23.78 -30.06 20.47
N ALA A 13 24.47 -29.07 19.93
CA ALA A 13 24.05 -27.68 20.06
C ALA A 13 23.23 -27.33 18.80
N VAL A 14 22.03 -27.89 18.70
CA VAL A 14 21.04 -27.41 17.72
C VAL A 14 20.69 -25.99 18.16
N ALA A 15 21.29 -25.01 17.49
CA ALA A 15 20.93 -23.62 17.65
C ALA A 15 19.46 -23.47 17.27
N ALA A 16 18.58 -23.44 18.27
CA ALA A 16 17.20 -23.04 18.11
C ALA A 16 17.19 -21.56 17.72
N VAL A 17 17.31 -21.28 16.42
CA VAL A 17 17.06 -19.95 15.87
C VAL A 17 15.58 -19.69 16.10
N ALA A 18 15.26 -18.98 17.18
CA ALA A 18 13.90 -18.52 17.45
C ALA A 18 13.51 -17.61 16.28
N ILE A 19 12.64 -18.11 15.39
CA ILE A 19 12.03 -17.31 14.33
C ILE A 19 11.06 -16.35 15.04
N THR A 20 11.55 -15.20 15.46
CA THR A 20 10.68 -14.14 16.00
C THR A 20 9.84 -13.61 14.85
N PRO A 21 8.50 -13.54 14.97
CA PRO A 21 7.67 -12.87 13.98
C PRO A 21 8.15 -11.42 13.82
N SER A 22 8.52 -11.03 12.60
CA SER A 22 8.84 -9.64 12.30
C SER A 22 7.59 -8.80 12.55
N ALA A 23 7.64 -7.86 13.51
CA ALA A 23 6.56 -6.91 13.70
C ALA A 23 6.47 -6.01 12.45
N VAL A 24 5.42 -6.19 11.65
CA VAL A 24 5.15 -5.30 10.51
C VAL A 24 4.56 -4.02 11.09
N LEU A 25 5.38 -2.98 11.23
CA LEU A 25 4.90 -1.66 11.59
C LEU A 25 4.12 -1.05 10.42
N ALA A 26 2.96 -0.47 10.73
CA ALA A 26 2.16 0.27 9.76
C ALA A 26 2.99 1.40 9.15
N THR A 27 3.24 1.34 7.84
CA THR A 27 4.09 2.29 7.12
C THR A 27 3.24 3.37 6.45
N LYS A 28 3.71 4.61 6.47
CA LYS A 28 3.13 5.70 5.65
C LYS A 28 3.78 5.69 4.27
N ILE A 29 2.98 5.45 3.23
CA ILE A 29 3.43 5.32 1.84
C ILE A 29 2.92 6.53 1.05
N THR A 30 3.83 7.36 0.54
CA THR A 30 3.47 8.49 -0.34
C THR A 30 3.12 7.96 -1.73
N VAL A 31 1.87 8.14 -2.13
CA VAL A 31 1.37 7.65 -3.42
C VAL A 31 2.06 8.40 -4.57
N GLY A 32 2.68 7.65 -5.48
CA GLY A 32 3.44 8.20 -6.61
C GLY A 32 4.83 8.74 -6.25
N GLY A 33 5.28 8.59 -4.99
CA GLY A 33 6.57 9.12 -4.54
C GLY A 33 6.67 10.64 -4.79
N ASP A 34 7.77 11.06 -5.41
CA ASP A 34 8.03 12.49 -5.71
C ASP A 34 7.05 13.08 -6.73
N LYS A 35 6.35 12.25 -7.51
CA LYS A 35 5.33 12.72 -8.45
C LYS A 35 4.01 13.07 -7.78
N GLY A 36 3.77 12.54 -6.57
CA GLY A 36 2.52 12.70 -5.85
C GLY A 36 1.30 12.18 -6.62
N TRP A 37 0.14 12.74 -6.30
CA TRP A 37 -1.13 12.43 -6.95
C TRP A 37 -1.42 13.40 -8.10
N THR A 38 -0.97 13.05 -9.30
CA THR A 38 -1.11 13.79 -10.56
C THR A 38 -1.62 12.92 -11.73
N LYS A 39 -1.94 13.56 -12.86
CA LYS A 39 -2.32 12.91 -14.13
C LYS A 39 -1.12 12.33 -14.87
N GLY A 40 -1.37 11.38 -15.77
CA GLY A 40 -0.37 10.86 -16.72
C GLY A 40 0.76 10.05 -16.08
N PHE A 41 0.62 9.66 -14.81
CA PHE A 41 1.59 8.84 -14.10
C PHE A 41 1.12 7.38 -14.02
N ASP A 42 2.04 6.44 -14.24
CA ASP A 42 1.74 5.01 -14.12
C ASP A 42 1.73 4.57 -12.66
N TYR A 43 0.58 4.75 -12.01
CA TYR A 43 0.37 4.27 -10.65
C TYR A 43 0.38 2.75 -10.53
N GLN A 44 0.10 2.01 -11.60
CA GLN A 44 0.08 0.54 -11.54
C GLN A 44 1.51 0.00 -11.55
N GLY A 45 2.37 0.52 -12.42
CA GLY A 45 3.81 0.25 -12.38
C GLY A 45 4.43 0.65 -11.05
N TRP A 46 4.10 1.84 -10.52
CA TRP A 46 4.53 2.26 -9.18
C TRP A 46 4.08 1.31 -8.07
N ALA A 47 2.82 0.86 -8.11
CA ALA A 47 2.27 -0.05 -7.10
C ALA A 47 2.94 -1.43 -7.12
N GLN A 48 3.38 -1.93 -8.28
CA GLN A 48 4.09 -3.20 -8.39
C GLN A 48 5.43 -3.20 -7.64
N GLY A 49 6.09 -2.04 -7.56
CA GLY A 49 7.33 -1.88 -6.79
C GLY A 49 7.12 -1.74 -5.28
N THR A 50 5.87 -1.70 -4.80
CA THR A 50 5.53 -1.41 -3.40
C THR A 50 4.88 -2.62 -2.72
N LYS A 51 5.37 -2.98 -1.54
CA LYS A 51 4.74 -4.02 -0.70
C LYS A 51 3.72 -3.37 0.23
N PHE A 52 2.44 -3.68 0.02
CA PHE A 52 1.35 -3.15 0.84
C PHE A 52 0.87 -4.19 1.87
N HIS A 53 0.69 -3.74 3.10
CA HIS A 53 0.16 -4.53 4.21
C HIS A 53 -1.11 -3.87 4.78
N ALA A 54 -1.93 -4.68 5.45
CA ALA A 54 -3.09 -4.15 6.15
C ALA A 54 -2.61 -3.27 7.32
N GLY A 55 -3.21 -2.09 7.47
CA GLY A 55 -2.77 -1.09 8.44
C GLY A 55 -1.83 -0.02 7.87
N ASP A 56 -1.19 -0.27 6.71
CA ASP A 56 -0.41 0.76 6.03
C ASP A 56 -1.27 1.97 5.68
N LYS A 57 -0.64 3.15 5.61
CA LYS A 57 -1.30 4.43 5.37
C LYS A 57 -0.86 4.99 4.03
N LEU A 58 -1.76 5.00 3.05
CA LEU A 58 -1.52 5.72 1.80
C LEU A 58 -1.66 7.22 2.03
N PHE A 59 -0.65 7.97 1.66
CA PHE A 59 -0.61 9.43 1.72
C PHE A 59 -0.68 10.01 0.32
N PHE A 60 -1.78 10.70 0.01
CA PHE A 60 -2.02 11.35 -1.27
C PHE A 60 -1.67 12.84 -1.16
N THR A 61 -0.67 13.28 -1.90
CA THR A 61 -0.21 14.67 -1.93
C THR A 61 -0.54 15.31 -3.27
N TYR A 62 -1.20 16.46 -3.25
CA TYR A 62 -1.58 17.18 -4.45
C TYR A 62 -1.95 18.64 -4.13
N PRO A 63 -1.85 19.58 -5.09
CA PRO A 63 -2.33 20.94 -4.89
C PRO A 63 -3.83 20.96 -4.58
N LYS A 64 -4.20 21.56 -3.44
CA LYS A 64 -5.60 21.66 -3.00
C LYS A 64 -6.45 22.33 -4.08
N GLY A 65 -7.63 21.76 -4.35
CA GLY A 65 -8.54 22.26 -5.38
C GLY A 65 -8.24 21.79 -6.81
N VAL A 66 -7.03 21.27 -7.08
CA VAL A 66 -6.66 20.73 -8.41
C VAL A 66 -7.05 19.27 -8.55
N HIS A 67 -6.85 18.49 -7.48
CA HIS A 67 -7.20 17.08 -7.45
C HIS A 67 -8.07 16.76 -6.24
N ASN A 68 -8.56 15.54 -6.22
CA ASN A 68 -9.23 14.91 -5.08
C ASN A 68 -8.97 13.41 -5.13
N VAL A 69 -9.35 12.72 -4.06
CA VAL A 69 -9.29 11.26 -3.99
C VAL A 69 -10.69 10.75 -3.66
N TYR A 70 -11.18 9.83 -4.48
CA TYR A 70 -12.35 9.02 -4.17
C TYR A 70 -11.92 7.59 -3.91
N LYS A 71 -12.40 7.00 -2.81
CA LYS A 71 -12.36 5.54 -2.64
C LYS A 71 -13.61 4.96 -3.30
N VAL A 72 -13.42 4.07 -4.26
CA VAL A 72 -14.49 3.55 -5.12
C VAL A 72 -14.50 2.02 -5.17
N ASN A 73 -15.54 1.45 -5.77
CA ASN A 73 -15.56 0.04 -6.15
C ASN A 73 -14.93 -0.19 -7.54
N GLN A 74 -14.81 -1.46 -7.94
CA GLN A 74 -14.20 -1.85 -9.21
C GLN A 74 -14.90 -1.26 -10.44
N LYS A 75 -16.24 -1.26 -10.47
CA LYS A 75 -17.02 -0.74 -11.62
C LYS A 75 -16.81 0.77 -11.79
N GLN A 76 -16.89 1.51 -10.69
CA GLN A 76 -16.61 2.94 -10.64
C GLN A 76 -15.17 3.25 -11.06
N PHE A 77 -14.21 2.46 -10.61
CA PHE A 77 -12.82 2.58 -11.02
C PHE A 77 -12.66 2.39 -12.53
N GLN A 78 -13.21 1.32 -13.10
CA GLN A 78 -13.15 1.02 -14.53
C GLN A 78 -13.75 2.16 -15.38
N ASN A 79 -14.90 2.68 -14.94
CA ASN A 79 -15.65 3.69 -15.68
C ASN A 79 -15.27 5.13 -15.35
N CYS A 80 -14.39 5.35 -14.37
CA CYS A 80 -14.10 6.67 -13.82
C CYS A 80 -15.37 7.40 -13.34
N ASP A 81 -16.27 6.67 -12.67
CA ASP A 81 -17.57 7.16 -12.22
C ASP A 81 -17.56 7.43 -10.71
N ILE A 82 -17.89 8.67 -10.33
CA ILE A 82 -18.01 9.11 -8.93
C ILE A 82 -19.45 9.37 -8.50
N THR A 83 -20.45 9.14 -9.36
CA THR A 83 -21.85 9.55 -9.14
C THR A 83 -22.42 8.96 -7.85
N SER A 84 -22.07 7.71 -7.56
CA SER A 84 -22.49 6.99 -6.33
C SER A 84 -21.36 6.87 -5.29
N ALA A 85 -20.25 7.58 -5.47
CA ALA A 85 -19.10 7.47 -4.57
C ALA A 85 -19.32 8.34 -3.32
N THR A 86 -19.31 7.72 -2.15
CA THR A 86 -19.66 8.38 -0.88
C THR A 86 -18.45 8.95 -0.13
N LYS A 87 -17.23 8.50 -0.46
CA LYS A 87 -16.00 8.92 0.24
C LYS A 87 -15.12 9.76 -0.67
N LYS A 88 -15.08 11.06 -0.37
CA LYS A 88 -14.30 12.08 -1.05
C LYS A 88 -13.30 12.69 -0.08
N TYR A 89 -12.06 12.88 -0.54
CA TYR A 89 -11.00 13.57 0.17
C TYR A 89 -10.45 14.71 -0.69
N THR A 90 -10.22 15.88 -0.09
CA THR A 90 -9.94 17.14 -0.81
C THR A 90 -8.90 18.03 -0.13
N SER A 91 -8.19 17.54 0.89
CA SER A 91 -7.30 18.41 1.68
C SER A 91 -6.02 18.81 0.94
N GLY A 92 -5.59 18.01 -0.05
CA GLY A 92 -4.27 18.10 -0.68
C GLY A 92 -3.19 17.26 0.01
N GLY A 93 -3.51 16.65 1.15
CA GLY A 93 -2.63 15.81 1.95
C GLY A 93 -3.42 14.73 2.69
N ASP A 94 -4.14 13.88 1.96
CA ASP A 94 -5.06 12.93 2.56
C ASP A 94 -4.36 11.63 2.93
N THR A 95 -4.68 11.10 4.11
CA THR A 95 -4.16 9.80 4.56
C THR A 95 -5.28 8.78 4.65
N ILE A 96 -5.11 7.63 3.99
CA ILE A 96 -6.09 6.54 3.97
C ILE A 96 -5.44 5.25 4.42
N THR A 97 -5.94 4.67 5.51
CA THR A 97 -5.49 3.36 6.00
C THR A 97 -5.98 2.23 5.10
N LEU A 98 -5.07 1.36 4.69
CA LEU A 98 -5.36 0.16 3.92
C LEU A 98 -5.94 -0.95 4.81
N LYS A 99 -6.93 -1.63 4.25
CA LYS A 99 -7.50 -2.86 4.79
C LYS A 99 -7.08 -4.02 3.90
N ARG A 100 -7.20 -5.26 4.40
CA ARG A 100 -7.03 -6.46 3.57
C ARG A 100 -7.98 -6.42 2.35
N GLY A 101 -7.54 -7.05 1.28
CA GLY A 101 -8.25 -7.09 0.01
C GLY A 101 -7.90 -5.93 -0.92
N THR A 102 -8.73 -5.74 -1.93
CA THR A 102 -8.50 -4.75 -2.98
C THR A 102 -9.15 -3.41 -2.64
N SER A 103 -8.42 -2.31 -2.84
CA SER A 103 -8.93 -0.95 -2.73
C SER A 103 -8.66 -0.19 -4.02
N TRP A 104 -9.67 0.56 -4.48
CA TRP A 104 -9.60 1.36 -5.71
C TRP A 104 -9.74 2.84 -5.38
N PHE A 105 -8.90 3.66 -6.01
CA PHE A 105 -8.82 5.10 -5.82
C PHE A 105 -8.79 5.81 -7.16
N ILE A 106 -9.54 6.91 -7.29
CA ILE A 106 -9.57 7.74 -8.51
C ILE A 106 -9.58 9.23 -8.18
N CYS A 107 -9.12 10.06 -9.12
CA CYS A 107 -9.43 11.48 -9.11
C CYS A 107 -10.71 11.74 -9.92
N GLY A 108 -11.68 12.39 -9.30
CA GLY A 108 -12.98 12.70 -9.90
C GLY A 108 -13.07 14.05 -10.59
N VAL A 109 -11.95 14.77 -10.76
CA VAL A 109 -11.94 16.08 -11.43
C VAL A 109 -11.88 15.87 -12.94
N GLY A 110 -12.89 16.34 -13.68
CA GLY A 110 -12.91 16.32 -15.15
C GLY A 110 -12.54 14.95 -15.75
N ASP A 111 -11.52 14.94 -16.60
CA ASP A 111 -11.00 13.75 -17.28
C ASP A 111 -9.80 13.09 -16.55
N HIS A 112 -9.48 13.53 -15.33
CA HIS A 112 -8.22 13.15 -14.66
C HIS A 112 -8.06 11.64 -14.48
N CYS A 113 -9.12 10.94 -14.05
CA CYS A 113 -9.10 9.47 -13.94
C CYS A 113 -8.90 8.78 -15.30
N LYS A 114 -9.50 9.30 -16.38
CA LYS A 114 -9.33 8.75 -17.73
C LYS A 114 -7.91 8.98 -18.25
N ASN A 115 -7.29 10.08 -17.83
CA ASN A 115 -5.88 10.41 -18.06
C ASN A 115 -4.93 9.76 -17.03
N GLY A 116 -5.30 8.60 -16.49
CA GLY A 116 -4.43 7.75 -15.69
C GLY A 116 -4.34 8.09 -14.19
N GLN A 117 -5.04 9.10 -13.68
CA GLN A 117 -5.03 9.44 -12.25
C GLN A 117 -5.92 8.50 -11.44
N LYS A 118 -5.51 7.24 -11.34
CA LYS A 118 -6.23 6.14 -10.70
C LYS A 118 -5.26 5.07 -10.18
N LEU A 119 -5.55 4.52 -9.01
CA LEU A 119 -4.73 3.51 -8.34
C LEU A 119 -5.62 2.35 -7.85
N VAL A 120 -5.24 1.11 -8.16
CA VAL A 120 -5.72 -0.07 -7.45
C VAL A 120 -4.58 -0.65 -6.61
N VAL A 121 -4.88 -1.02 -5.37
CA VAL A 121 -3.96 -1.67 -4.44
C VAL A 121 -4.59 -2.97 -3.98
N ASN A 122 -3.81 -4.05 -3.98
CA ASN A 122 -4.20 -5.32 -3.39
C ASN A 122 -3.34 -5.61 -2.16
N VAL A 123 -3.99 -5.73 -1.01
CA VAL A 123 -3.35 -6.10 0.25
C VAL A 123 -3.70 -7.54 0.57
N LYS A 124 -2.68 -8.39 0.68
CA LYS A 124 -2.87 -9.80 1.05
C LYS A 124 -3.26 -9.95 2.52
#